data_AF-A0A5D0RT36-F1
#
_entry.id   AF-A0A5D0RT36-F1
#
_cell.length_a   1.000
_cell.length_b   1.000
_cell.length_c   1.000
_cell.angle_alpha   90.00
_cell.angle_beta   90.00
_cell.angle_gamma   90.00
#
_symmetry.space_group_name_H-M   'P 1'
#
loop_
_entity.id
_entity.type
_entity.pdbx_description
1 polymer ?
#
loop_
_entity_poly.entity_id
_entity_poly.type
_entity_poly.pdbx_seq_one_letter_code
_entity_poly.pdbx_strand_id
1 'polypeptide(L)' 'MSERELNRIEVLSQVTQGRMKAVTAANVLGLSRRQVHRLLKDFQTKGPAAIRHKAR' A
#
# COMPACT_ATOMS: atom_id res chain seq x y z
N MET A 1 13.65 -6.08 2.01
CA MET A 1 12.58 -5.10 1.70
C MET A 1 13.18 -3.71 1.78
N SER A 2 12.92 -2.89 0.78
CA SER A 2 13.32 -1.48 0.77
C SER A 2 12.45 -0.65 1.70
N GLU A 3 12.97 0.49 2.12
CA GLU A 3 12.23 1.50 2.89
C GLU A 3 10.91 1.91 2.21
N ARG A 4 10.91 1.97 0.88
CA ARG A 4 9.70 2.26 0.09
C ARG A 4 8.62 1.19 0.22
N GLU A 5 9.01 -0.09 0.33
CA GLU A 5 8.07 -1.20 0.52
C GLU A 5 7.50 -1.20 1.94
N LEU A 6 8.33 -0.91 2.93
CA LEU A 6 7.91 -0.76 4.32
C LEU A 6 6.90 0.39 4.48
N ASN A 7 7.21 1.57 3.93
CA ASN A 7 6.31 2.72 3.91
C ASN A 7 4.97 2.36 3.23
N ARG A 8 5.02 1.65 2.10
CA ARG A 8 3.80 1.22 1.40
C ARG A 8 2.98 0.23 2.24
N ILE A 9 3.62 -0.71 2.94
CA ILE A 9 2.92 -1.65 3.84
C ILE A 9 2.25 -0.89 5.00
N GLU A 10 2.96 0.05 5.62
CA GLU A 10 2.43 0.85 6.73
C GLU A 10 1.20 1.67 6.31
N VAL A 11 1.32 2.41 5.20
CA VAL A 11 0.22 3.22 4.67
C VAL A 11 -0.99 2.36 4.30
N LEU A 12 -0.77 1.21 3.65
CA LEU A 12 -1.87 0.30 3.30
C LEU A 12 -2.54 -0.29 4.56
N SER A 13 -1.77 -0.64 5.58
CA SER A 13 -2.27 -1.10 6.88
C SER A 13 -3.19 -0.06 7.52
N GLN A 14 -2.74 1.21 7.58
CA GLN A 14 -3.52 2.34 8.09
C GLN A 14 -4.86 2.52 7.34
N VAL A 15 -4.84 2.37 6.01
CA VAL A 15 -6.06 2.46 5.20
C VAL A 15 -7.00 1.28 5.46
N THR A 16 -6.48 0.05 5.55
CA THR A 16 -7.32 -1.12 5.85
C THR A 16 -7.96 -1.07 7.23
N GLN A 17 -7.31 -0.42 8.20
CA GLN A 17 -7.83 -0.20 9.55
C GLN A 17 -8.79 0.99 9.66
N GLY A 18 -9.08 1.68 8.54
CA GLY A 18 -9.93 2.87 8.53
C GLY A 18 -9.29 4.13 9.15
N ARG A 19 -8.02 4.06 9.54
CA ARG A 19 -7.26 5.17 10.14
C ARG A 19 -6.78 6.19 9.11
N MET A 20 -6.73 5.81 7.84
CA MET A 20 -6.34 6.67 6.73
C MET A 20 -7.27 6.50 5.53
N LYS A 21 -7.63 7.60 4.85
CA LYS A 21 -8.39 7.54 3.58
C LYS A 21 -7.47 7.18 2.41
N ALA A 22 -7.99 6.45 1.43
CA ALA A 22 -7.24 6.07 0.22
C ALA A 22 -6.70 7.29 -0.58
N VAL A 23 -7.39 8.44 -0.50
CA VAL A 23 -6.94 9.70 -1.12
C VAL A 23 -5.67 10.22 -0.43
N THR A 24 -5.62 10.18 0.90
CA THR A 24 -4.44 10.57 1.67
C THR A 24 -3.26 9.64 1.39
N ALA A 25 -3.52 8.33 1.35
CA ALA A 25 -2.51 7.33 0.99
C ALA A 25 -1.93 7.56 -0.41
N ALA A 26 -2.75 7.99 -1.37
CA ALA A 26 -2.30 8.33 -2.72
C ALA A 26 -1.27 9.48 -2.70
N ASN A 27 -1.54 10.52 -1.91
CA ASN A 27 -0.61 11.64 -1.73
C ASN A 27 0.68 11.21 -1.03
N VAL A 28 0.59 10.46 0.08
CA VAL A 28 1.77 9.99 0.84
C VAL A 28 2.68 9.09 0.00
N LEU A 29 2.08 8.22 -0.83
CA LEU A 29 2.84 7.27 -1.65
C LEU A 29 3.29 7.85 -2.99
N GLY A 30 2.87 9.06 -3.35
CA GLY A 30 3.09 9.64 -4.68
C GLY A 30 2.48 8.79 -5.79
N LEU A 31 1.27 8.27 -5.58
CA LEU A 31 0.55 7.38 -6.49
C LEU A 31 -0.82 7.94 -6.85
N SER A 32 -1.39 7.45 -7.94
CA SER A 32 -2.81 7.65 -8.22
C SER A 32 -3.69 6.83 -7.26
N ARG A 33 -4.91 7.32 -7.00
CA ARG A 33 -5.95 6.56 -6.25
C ARG A 33 -6.17 5.15 -6.81
N ARG A 34 -6.14 5.00 -8.14
CA ARG A 34 -6.27 3.69 -8.82
C ARG A 34 -5.14 2.73 -8.44
N GLN A 35 -3.90 3.22 -8.38
CA GLN A 35 -2.76 2.40 -7.95
C GLN A 35 -2.88 2.01 -6.48
N VAL A 36 -3.33 2.92 -5.62
CA VAL A 36 -3.60 2.61 -4.20
C VAL A 36 -4.67 1.53 -4.06
N HIS A 37 -5.80 1.65 -4.77
CA HIS A 37 -6.85 0.61 -4.73
C HIS A 37 -6.36 -0.75 -5.23
N ARG A 38 -5.52 -0.78 -6.27
CA ARG A 38 -4.91 -2.04 -6.73
C ARG A 38 -4.02 -2.66 -5.65
N LEU A 39 -3.17 -1.85 -5.01
CA LEU A 39 -2.31 -2.31 -3.92
C LEU A 39 -3.12 -2.77 -2.70
N LEU A 40 -4.21 -2.08 -2.36
CA LEU A 40 -5.13 -2.50 -1.29
C LEU A 40 -5.74 -3.87 -1.58
N LYS A 41 -6.20 -4.10 -2.82
CA LYS A 41 -6.75 -5.40 -3.23
C LYS A 41 -5.72 -6.52 -3.07
N ASP A 42 -4.49 -6.29 -3.53
CA ASP A 42 -3.39 -7.25 -3.39
C ASP A 42 -3.04 -7.48 -1.92
N PHE A 43 -2.95 -6.42 -1.12
CA PHE A 43 -2.65 -6.46 0.31
C PHE A 43 -3.72 -7.22 1.11
N GLN A 44 -4.99 -7.01 0.81
CA GLN A 44 -6.11 -7.72 1.47
C GLN A 44 -6.15 -9.20 1.09
N THR A 45 -5.79 -9.53 -0.15
CA THR A 45 -5.89 -10.92 -0.64
C THR A 45 -4.67 -11.77 -0.25
N LYS A 46 -3.48 -11.16 -0.22
CA LYS A 46 -2.19 -11.87 -0.10
C LYS A 46 -1.32 -11.36 1.05
N GLY A 47 -1.81 -10.41 1.83
CA GLY A 47 -1.10 -9.79 2.93
C GLY A 47 0.09 -8.90 2.48
N PRO A 48 0.93 -8.48 3.44
CA PRO A 48 2.09 -7.63 3.19
C PRO A 48 3.10 -8.20 2.18
N ALA A 49 3.14 -9.53 2.03
CA ALA A 49 4.05 -10.20 1.11
C ALA A 49 3.82 -9.82 -0.36
N ALA A 50 2.59 -9.44 -0.75
CA ALA A 50 2.28 -9.03 -2.11
C ALA A 50 2.80 -7.65 -2.50
N ILE A 51 3.24 -6.85 -1.53
CA ILE A 51 3.81 -5.52 -1.79
C ILE A 51 5.30 -5.61 -2.12
N ARG A 52 5.93 -6.75 -1.84
CA ARG A 52 7.33 -7.00 -2.17
C ARG A 52 7.53 -7.04 -3.68
N HIS A 53 8.55 -6.34 -4.15
CA HIS A 53 8.96 -6.31 -5.53
C HIS A 53 9.58 -7.66 -5.91
N LYS A 54 9.10 -8.29 -6.98
CA LYS A 54 9.53 -9.65 -7.38
C LYS A 54 10.96 -9.73 -7.92
N ALA A 55 11.56 -8.59 -8.29
CA ALA A 55 12.86 -8.51 -8.94
C ALA A 55 14.00 -8.09 -7.99
N ARG A 56 13.81 -8.17 -6.68
CA ARG A 56 14.84 -7.87 -5.67
C ARG A 56 14.88 -8.93 -4.59
#